data_AF-A0A448MSG5-F1
#
_entry.id   AF-A0A448MSG5-F1
#
_cell.length_a   1.000
_cell.length_b   1.000
_cell.length_c   1.000
_cell.angle_alpha   90.00
_cell.angle_beta   90.00
_cell.angle_gamma   90.00
#
_symmetry.space_group_name_H-M   'P 1'
#
loop_
_entity.id
_entity.type
_entity.pdbx_description
1 polymer ?
#
loop_
_entity_poly.entity_id
_entity_poly.type
_entity_poly.pdbx_seq_one_letter_code
_entity_poly.pdbx_strand_id
1 'polypeptide(L)'
;MNEHDPDKLVDIIASLEPTFGGVNLEDIKAPECFYIEQKLRERMNIPVFHDDQHGTAIISAAAIINSLRIIGKKLKKFVLLPLVQERLQLLV
;
A
#
# COMPACT_ATOMS: atom_id res chain seq x y z
N MET A 1 -18.14 -2.68 2.09
CA MET A 1 -18.70 -3.36 3.28
C MET A 1 -19.17 -2.28 4.24
N ASN A 2 -20.30 -2.46 4.93
CA ASN A 2 -20.76 -1.50 5.95
C ASN A 2 -20.33 -1.97 7.35
N GLU A 3 -19.06 -2.31 7.49
CA GLU A 3 -18.45 -2.66 8.78
C GLU A 3 -17.29 -1.69 9.01
N HIS A 4 -17.26 -1.08 10.20
CA HIS A 4 -16.31 -0.04 10.58
C HIS A 4 -15.34 -0.50 11.66
N ASP A 5 -15.60 -1.66 12.27
CA ASP A 5 -14.69 -2.34 13.18
C ASP A 5 -13.57 -3.04 12.39
N PRO A 6 -12.29 -2.61 12.53
CA PRO A 6 -11.17 -3.20 11.81
C PRO A 6 -11.00 -4.71 12.04
N ASP A 7 -11.26 -5.19 13.25
CA ASP A 7 -11.09 -6.61 13.57
C ASP A 7 -12.13 -7.47 12.85
N LYS A 8 -13.38 -7.02 12.85
CA LYS A 8 -14.45 -7.69 12.09
C LYS A 8 -14.20 -7.64 10.60
N LEU A 9 -13.66 -6.53 10.09
CA LEU A 9 -13.30 -6.42 8.69
C LEU A 9 -12.22 -7.43 8.30
N VAL A 10 -11.19 -7.59 9.14
CA VAL A 10 -10.16 -8.63 8.98
C VAL A 10 -10.79 -10.03 8.99
N ASP A 11 -11.68 -10.32 9.94
CA ASP A 11 -12.36 -11.61 10.02
C ASP A 11 -13.18 -11.93 8.76
N ILE A 12 -13.95 -10.96 8.29
CA ILE A 12 -14.79 -11.11 7.10
C ILE A 12 -13.89 -11.35 5.88
N ILE A 13 -12.86 -10.53 5.66
CA ILE A 13 -11.99 -10.67 4.48
C ILE A 13 -11.23 -12.01 4.54
N ALA A 14 -10.68 -12.39 5.69
CA ALA A 14 -9.96 -13.66 5.84
C ALA A 14 -10.86 -14.87 5.58
N SER A 15 -12.15 -14.80 5.95
CA SER A 15 -13.10 -15.88 5.68
C SER A 15 -13.34 -16.15 4.18
N LEU A 16 -13.02 -15.16 3.32
CA LEU A 16 -13.14 -15.28 1.87
C LEU A 16 -11.92 -15.92 1.20
N GLU A 17 -10.83 -16.20 1.94
CA GLU A 17 -9.59 -16.79 1.42
C GLU A 17 -9.81 -18.01 0.49
N PRO A 18 -10.68 -18.99 0.80
CA PRO A 18 -10.84 -20.18 -0.05
C PRO A 18 -11.43 -19.88 -1.45
N THR A 19 -11.99 -18.69 -1.64
CA THR A 19 -12.68 -18.29 -2.88
C THR A 19 -11.76 -17.54 -3.84
N PHE A 20 -10.73 -16.87 -3.34
CA PHE A 20 -9.92 -15.93 -4.11
C PHE A 20 -8.43 -16.33 -4.16
N GLY A 21 -7.76 -15.95 -5.24
CA GLY A 21 -6.30 -16.13 -5.39
C GLY A 21 -5.46 -14.97 -4.82
N GLY A 22 -6.10 -13.91 -4.33
CA GLY A 22 -5.48 -12.74 -3.73
C GLY A 22 -6.52 -11.70 -3.31
N VAL A 23 -6.11 -10.74 -2.49
CA VAL A 23 -6.94 -9.64 -1.99
C VAL A 23 -6.31 -8.30 -2.37
N ASN A 24 -7.09 -7.43 -3.00
CA ASN A 24 -6.78 -6.01 -3.17
C ASN A 24 -7.61 -5.19 -2.19
N LEU A 25 -6.96 -4.59 -1.20
CA LEU A 25 -7.55 -3.61 -0.30
C LEU A 25 -7.58 -2.25 -1.00
N GLU A 26 -8.67 -1.51 -0.80
CA GLU A 26 -8.95 -0.24 -1.47
C GLU A 26 -9.78 0.63 -0.52
N ASP A 27 -9.57 1.95 -0.56
CA ASP A 27 -10.42 2.96 0.10
C ASP A 27 -10.56 2.74 1.63
N ILE A 28 -9.56 2.15 2.27
CA ILE A 28 -9.51 1.98 3.72
C ILE A 28 -8.74 3.16 4.31
N LYS A 29 -9.43 3.96 5.12
CA LYS A 29 -8.82 5.13 5.77
C LYS A 29 -7.60 4.75 6.62
N ALA A 30 -6.63 5.67 6.65
CA ALA A 30 -5.53 5.62 7.60
C ALA A 30 -5.97 6.15 8.98
N PRO A 31 -5.40 5.65 10.09
CA PRO A 31 -4.32 4.65 10.16
C PRO A 31 -4.79 3.19 10.15
N GLU A 32 -6.09 2.92 10.14
CA GLU A 32 -6.64 1.56 10.30
C GLU A 32 -6.23 0.60 9.18
N CYS A 33 -6.04 1.12 7.96
CA CYS A 33 -5.61 0.32 6.82
C CYS A 33 -4.27 -0.40 7.02
N PHE A 34 -3.32 0.19 7.74
CA PHE A 34 -2.03 -0.46 8.06
C PHE A 34 -2.24 -1.68 8.96
N TYR A 35 -3.10 -1.55 9.97
CA TYR A 35 -3.43 -2.64 10.87
C TYR A 35 -4.13 -3.79 10.13
N ILE A 36 -5.13 -3.46 9.30
CA ILE A 36 -5.90 -4.44 8.53
C ILE A 36 -5.01 -5.18 7.55
N GLU A 37 -4.17 -4.49 6.77
CA GLU A 37 -3.24 -5.13 5.84
C GLU A 37 -2.29 -6.06 6.58
N GLN A 38 -1.67 -5.59 7.68
CA GLN A 38 -0.74 -6.41 8.46
C GLN A 38 -1.42 -7.68 8.96
N LYS A 39 -2.62 -7.57 9.54
CA LYS A 39 -3.34 -8.74 10.09
C LYS A 39 -3.75 -9.74 9.02
N LEU A 40 -4.20 -9.25 7.86
CA LEU A 40 -4.56 -10.13 6.74
C LEU A 40 -3.32 -10.84 6.18
N ARG A 41 -2.18 -10.15 6.06
CA ARG A 41 -0.90 -10.75 5.64
C ARG A 41 -0.36 -11.79 6.63
N GLU A 42 -0.58 -11.60 7.93
CA GLU A 42 -0.23 -12.56 8.98
C GLU A 42 -1.11 -13.83 8.93
N ARG A 43 -2.38 -13.68 8.55
CA ARG A 43 -3.39 -14.75 8.67
C ARG A 43 -3.62 -15.54 7.38
N MET A 44 -3.50 -14.91 6.23
CA MET A 44 -3.89 -15.48 4.94
C MET A 44 -2.69 -16.08 4.20
N ASN A 45 -2.93 -17.14 3.44
CA ASN A 45 -1.89 -17.78 2.59
C ASN A 45 -1.90 -17.27 1.14
N ILE A 46 -2.78 -16.33 0.82
CA ILE A 46 -2.85 -15.66 -0.49
C ILE A 46 -2.29 -14.23 -0.40
N PRO A 47 -1.80 -13.66 -1.51
CA PRO A 47 -1.29 -12.29 -1.51
C PRO A 47 -2.35 -11.29 -1.08
N VAL A 48 -1.96 -10.35 -0.20
CA VAL A 48 -2.76 -9.18 0.18
C VAL A 48 -1.98 -7.95 -0.25
N PHE A 49 -2.61 -7.09 -1.03
CA PHE A 49 -2.05 -5.85 -1.55
C PHE A 49 -3.01 -4.71 -1.22
N HIS A 50 -2.49 -3.54 -0.89
CA HIS A 50 -3.28 -2.33 -0.65
C HIS A 50 -2.92 -1.29 -1.70
N ASP A 51 -3.85 -0.99 -2.62
CA ASP A 51 -3.56 -0.19 -3.80
C ASP A 51 -3.19 1.26 -3.45
N ASP A 52 -3.96 1.90 -2.57
CA ASP A 52 -3.72 3.27 -2.13
C ASP A 52 -2.31 3.46 -1.53
N GLN A 53 -1.80 2.44 -0.85
CA GLN A 53 -0.44 2.43 -0.29
C GLN A 53 0.60 2.02 -1.35
N HIS A 54 0.63 0.73 -1.69
CA HIS A 54 1.72 0.15 -2.48
C HIS A 54 1.62 0.53 -3.95
N GLY A 55 0.41 0.60 -4.52
CA GLY A 55 0.18 1.00 -5.91
C GLY A 55 0.68 2.42 -6.16
N THR A 56 0.29 3.36 -5.29
CA THR A 56 0.78 4.75 -5.31
C THR A 56 2.29 4.84 -5.12
N ALA A 57 2.88 4.06 -4.18
CA ALA A 57 4.33 4.03 -3.96
C ALA A 57 5.08 3.58 -5.22
N ILE A 58 4.65 2.48 -5.82
CA ILE A 58 5.28 1.86 -7.00
C ILE A 58 5.27 2.83 -8.17
N ILE A 59 4.11 3.42 -8.50
CA ILE A 59 4.01 4.30 -9.67
C ILE A 59 4.76 5.63 -9.44
N SER A 60 4.72 6.17 -8.22
CA SER A 60 5.46 7.37 -7.85
C SER A 60 6.96 7.15 -7.93
N ALA A 61 7.47 6.03 -7.41
CA ALA A 61 8.87 5.66 -7.49
C ALA A 61 9.32 5.47 -8.95
N ALA A 62 8.51 4.78 -9.76
CA ALA A 62 8.79 4.60 -11.19
C ALA A 62 8.88 5.95 -11.93
N ALA A 63 7.96 6.87 -11.65
CA ALA A 63 7.96 8.22 -12.23
C ALA A 63 9.23 9.01 -11.85
N ILE A 64 9.66 8.94 -10.58
CA ILE A 64 10.89 9.59 -10.10
C ILE A 64 12.12 8.99 -10.80
N ILE A 65 12.23 7.66 -10.83
CA ILE A 65 13.36 6.95 -11.47
C ILE A 65 13.47 7.33 -12.95
N ASN A 66 12.35 7.31 -13.67
CA ASN A 66 12.32 7.67 -15.08
C ASN A 66 12.68 9.15 -15.31
N SER A 67 12.17 10.06 -14.48
CA SER A 67 12.48 11.49 -14.55
C SER A 67 13.98 11.75 -14.36
N LEU A 68 14.60 11.10 -13.38
CA LEU A 68 16.04 11.21 -13.13
C LEU A 68 16.87 10.72 -14.32
N ARG A 69 16.44 9.63 -14.97
CA ARG A 69 17.09 9.09 -16.16
C ARG A 69 17.04 10.07 -17.34
N ILE A 70 15.90 10.72 -17.56
CA ILE A 70 15.71 11.72 -18.62
C ILE A 70 16.66 12.91 -18.45
N ILE A 71 16.85 13.39 -17.21
CA ILE A 71 17.72 14.54 -16.92
C ILE A 71 19.17 14.16 -16.59
N GLY A 72 19.55 12.88 -16.74
CA GLY A 72 20.90 12.39 -16.49
C GLY A 72 21.36 12.47 -15.02
N LYS A 73 20.44 12.49 -14.05
CA LYS A 73 20.74 12.54 -12.62
C LYS A 73 20.67 11.14 -11.98
N LYS A 74 21.46 10.93 -10.92
CA LYS A 74 21.45 9.68 -10.13
C LYS A 74 20.53 9.82 -8.91
N LEU A 75 19.84 8.73 -8.54
CA LEU A 75 18.99 8.64 -7.35
C LEU A 75 19.66 9.12 -6.05
N LYS A 76 20.97 8.89 -5.87
CA LYS A 76 21.68 9.33 -4.66
C LYS A 76 21.94 10.84 -4.57
N LYS A 77 21.57 11.63 -5.58
CA LYS A 77 21.93 13.06 -5.71
C LYS A 77 20.74 14.02 -5.79
N PHE A 78 19.50 13.54 -5.62
CA PHE A 78 18.33 14.41 -5.61
C PHE A 78 17.72 14.51 -4.22
N VAL A 79 17.06 15.63 -3.95
CA VAL A 79 16.35 15.90 -2.70
C VAL A 79 14.87 15.83 -3.01
N LEU A 80 14.12 15.08 -2.23
CA LEU A 80 12.67 15.12 -2.24
C LEU A 80 12.20 16.33 -1.44
N LEU A 81 11.14 16.99 -1.91
CA LEU A 81 10.48 18.01 -1.10
C LEU A 81 9.93 17.35 0.18
N PRO A 82 9.97 18.01 1.35
CA PRO A 82 9.54 17.42 2.62
C PRO A 82 8.16 16.77 2.56
N LEU A 83 7.19 17.45 1.94
CA LEU A 83 5.83 16.92 1.76
C LEU A 83 5.80 15.62 0.94
N VAL A 84 6.62 15.52 -0.11
CA VAL A 84 6.71 14.30 -0.94
C VAL A 84 7.41 13.19 -0.16
N GLN A 85 8.40 13.53 0.65
CA GLN A 85 9.10 12.58 1.51
C GLN A 85 8.18 12.03 2.61
N GLU A 86 7.41 12.87 3.28
CA GLU A 86 6.41 12.47 4.28
C GLU A 86 5.35 11.55 3.65
N ARG A 87 4.81 11.91 2.48
CA ARG A 87 3.82 11.07 1.80
C ARG A 87 4.40 9.76 1.33
N LEU A 88 5.60 9.73 0.74
CA LEU A 88 6.22 8.47 0.33
C LEU A 88 6.51 7.56 1.54
N GLN A 89 6.92 8.12 2.70
CA GLN A 89 7.12 7.33 3.92
C GLN A 89 5.83 6.70 4.48
N LEU A 90 4.67 7.29 4.19
CA LEU A 90 3.38 6.72 4.59
C LEU A 90 2.89 5.63 3.63
N LEU A 91 3.53 5.46 2.48
CA LEU A 91 3.16 4.47 1.46
C LEU A 91 4.03 3.20 1.49
N VAL A 92 5.07 3.14 2.34
CA VAL A 92 6.00 2.01 2.51
C VAL A 92 6.10 1.53 3.95
#